data_AF-A0A1Y3BMS9-F1
#
_entry.id   AF-A0A1Y3BMS9-F1
#
_cell.length_a   1.000
_cell.length_b   1.000
_cell.length_c   1.000
_cell.angle_alpha   90.00
_cell.angle_beta   90.00
_cell.angle_gamma   90.00
#
_symmetry.space_group_name_H-M   'P 1'
#
loop_
_entity.id
_entity.type
_entity.pdbx_description
1 polymer ?
#
loop_
_entity_poly.entity_id
_entity_poly.type
_entity_poly.pdbx_seq_one_letter_code
_entity_poly.pdbx_strand_id
1 'polypeptide(L)'
;MIDIDEKVMIYCRKYLRGACGDTLDNFNGNNYQVIVGDCLRYMRDYIEQGKTFDIIFNDLTDIPISTREHRDIIIENDEKL
;
A
#
# COMPACT_ATOMS: atom_id res chain seq x y z
N MET A 1 0.20 8.64 0.93
CA MET A 1 -0.11 7.31 0.35
C MET A 1 0.97 6.34 0.77
N ILE A 2 0.61 5.14 1.23
CA ILE A 2 1.57 4.09 1.58
C ILE A 2 1.21 2.88 0.73
N ASP A 3 2.12 2.45 -0.13
CA ASP A 3 1.92 1.34 -1.06
C ASP A 3 3.10 0.38 -0.94
N ILE A 4 2.81 -0.91 -0.85
CA ILE A 4 3.83 -1.94 -0.59
C ILE A 4 4.68 -2.25 -1.83
N ASP A 5 4.18 -2.01 -3.04
CA ASP A 5 4.84 -2.43 -4.28
C ASP A 5 5.21 -1.22 -5.16
N GLU A 6 6.51 -0.88 -5.14
CA GLU A 6 7.06 0.18 -5.98
C GLU A 6 6.82 -0.06 -7.48
N LYS A 7 6.81 -1.31 -7.94
CA LYS A 7 6.60 -1.62 -9.36
C LYS A 7 5.18 -1.28 -9.79
N VAL A 8 4.19 -1.50 -8.93
CA VAL A 8 2.80 -1.09 -9.21
C VAL A 8 2.76 0.40 -9.48
N MET A 9 3.35 1.22 -8.59
CA MET A 9 3.38 2.68 -8.77
C MET A 9 4.14 3.11 -10.04
N ILE A 10 5.30 2.49 -10.34
CA ILE A 10 6.06 2.79 -11.56
C ILE A 10 5.24 2.47 -12.82
N TYR A 11 4.52 1.35 -12.84
CA TYR A 11 3.71 0.97 -13.99
C TYR A 11 2.42 1.80 -14.10
N CYS A 12 1.78 2.15 -12.98
CA CYS A 12 0.65 3.08 -12.96
C CYS A 12 1.06 4.45 -13.50
N ARG A 13 2.22 4.99 -13.09
CA ARG A 13 2.78 6.23 -13.63
C ARG A 13 2.92 6.17 -15.16
N LYS A 14 3.40 5.03 -15.69
CA LYS A 14 3.68 4.85 -17.12
C LYS A 14 2.41 4.61 -17.95
N TYR A 15 1.53 3.73 -17.50
CA TYR A 15 0.42 3.20 -18.29
C TYR A 15 -0.95 3.75 -17.87
N LEU A 16 -1.10 4.29 -16.65
CA LEU A 16 -2.34 4.84 -16.11
C LEU A 16 -2.24 6.37 -15.88
N ARG A 17 -1.53 7.09 -16.76
CA ARG A 17 -1.28 8.53 -16.62
C ARG A 17 -2.55 9.37 -16.39
N GLY A 18 -3.67 8.98 -17.01
CA GLY A 18 -4.95 9.68 -16.83
C GLY A 18 -5.47 9.64 -15.40
N ALA A 19 -5.19 8.57 -14.65
CA ALA A 19 -5.58 8.45 -13.24
C ALA A 19 -4.53 9.04 -12.30
N CYS A 20 -3.23 8.79 -12.57
CA CYS A 20 -2.15 9.21 -11.67
C CYS A 20 -1.81 10.70 -11.77
N GLY A 21 -2.09 11.34 -12.90
CA GLY A 21 -1.58 12.68 -13.20
C GLY A 21 -0.06 12.71 -13.07
N ASP A 22 0.47 13.74 -12.42
CA ASP A 22 1.90 13.94 -12.12
C ASP A 22 2.31 13.49 -10.70
N THR A 23 1.37 13.05 -9.87
CA THR A 23 1.61 12.69 -8.45
C THR A 23 2.74 11.67 -8.27
N LEU A 24 2.85 10.69 -9.18
CA LEU A 24 3.89 9.64 -9.12
C LEU A 24 5.21 10.03 -9.81
N ASP A 25 5.33 11.24 -10.37
CA ASP A 25 6.59 11.73 -10.92
C ASP A 25 7.61 12.05 -9.81
N ASN A 26 7.12 12.50 -8.65
CA ASN A 26 7.90 12.72 -7.43
C ASN A 26 7.13 12.17 -6.22
N PHE A 27 7.77 11.36 -5.38
CA PHE A 27 7.12 10.81 -4.18
C PHE A 27 7.00 11.81 -3.03
N ASN A 28 7.64 12.97 -3.13
CA ASN A 28 7.53 14.05 -2.16
C ASN A 28 7.11 15.32 -2.90
N GLY A 29 5.95 15.86 -2.54
CA GLY A 29 5.46 17.15 -3.01
C GLY A 29 5.22 18.11 -1.85
N ASN A 30 4.69 19.29 -2.16
CA ASN A 30 4.44 20.32 -1.14
C ASN A 30 3.39 19.92 -0.09
N ASN A 31 2.47 19.03 -0.47
CA ASN A 31 1.30 18.66 0.32
C ASN A 31 1.03 17.14 0.34
N TYR A 32 1.95 16.33 -0.19
CA TYR A 32 1.78 14.87 -0.20
C TYR A 32 3.12 14.15 -0.09
N GLN A 33 3.04 12.93 0.44
CA GLN A 33 4.13 11.98 0.47
C GLN A 33 3.59 10.60 0.04
N VAL A 34 4.31 9.96 -0.88
CA VAL A 34 4.14 8.56 -1.28
C VAL A 34 5.27 7.76 -0.65
N ILE A 35 4.92 6.70 0.08
CA ILE A 35 5.86 5.87 0.83
C ILE A 35 5.78 4.46 0.28
N VAL A 36 6.92 3.91 -0.14
CA VAL A 36 7.05 2.49 -0.47
C VAL A 36 7.20 1.69 0.83
N GLY A 37 6.22 0.84 1.16
CA GLY A 37 6.31 -0.07 2.30
C GLY A 37 4.98 -0.63 2.80
N ASP A 38 5.06 -1.53 3.77
CA ASP A 38 3.89 -2.13 4.43
C ASP A 38 3.12 -1.10 5.26
N CYS A 39 1.88 -0.82 4.88
CA CYS A 39 1.02 0.14 5.55
C CYS A 39 0.75 -0.22 7.02
N LEU A 40 0.72 -1.51 7.39
CA LEU A 40 0.47 -1.94 8.76
C LEU A 40 1.66 -1.64 9.67
N ARG A 41 2.90 -1.69 9.16
CA ARG A 41 4.08 -1.25 9.91
C ARG A 41 3.97 0.24 10.22
N TYR A 42 3.79 1.08 9.20
CA TYR A 42 3.70 2.53 9.39
C TYR A 42 2.51 2.94 10.25
N MET A 43 1.39 2.24 10.16
CA MET A 43 0.22 2.49 11.01
C MET A 43 0.54 2.25 12.49
N ARG A 44 1.29 1.19 12.83
CA ARG A 44 1.77 0.97 14.21
C ARG A 44 2.69 2.09 14.67
N ASP A 45 3.66 2.48 13.82
CA ASP A 45 4.58 3.59 14.12
C ASP A 45 3.80 4.90 14.37
N TYR A 46 2.75 5.18 13.60
CA TYR A 46 1.91 6.36 13.80
C TYR A 46 1.09 6.31 15.09
N ILE A 47 0.58 5.13 15.46
CA ILE A 47 -0.12 4.94 16.74
C ILE A 47 0.84 5.21 17.91
N GLU A 48 2.06 4.65 17.85
CA GLU A 48 3.09 4.86 18.88
C GLU A 48 3.52 6.32 19.01
N GLN A 49 3.56 7.05 17.88
CA GLN A 49 3.88 8.48 17.85
C GLN A 49 2.70 9.38 18.24
N GLY A 50 1.50 8.83 18.47
CA GLY A 50 0.28 9.62 18.69
C GLY A 50 -0.12 10.45 17.47
N LYS A 51 0.32 10.08 16.27
CA LYS A 51 0.02 10.78 15.03
C LYS A 51 -1.39 10.42 14.56
N THR A 52 -2.21 11.44 14.33
CA THR A 52 -3.59 11.31 13.85
C THR A 52 -3.75 11.87 12.44
N PHE A 53 -4.81 11.45 11.77
CA PHE A 53 -5.21 11.92 10.45
C PHE A 53 -6.71 12.22 10.49
N ASP A 54 -7.16 13.29 9.83
CA ASP A 54 -8.59 13.62 9.77
C ASP A 54 -9.39 12.57 8.99
N ILE A 55 -8.79 12.02 7.94
CA ILE A 55 -9.39 11.05 7.03
C ILE A 55 -8.38 9.97 6.68
N ILE A 56 -8.84 8.72 6.65
CA ILE A 56 -8.06 7.55 6.18
C ILE A 56 -8.82 6.90 5.03
N PHE A 57 -8.17 6.78 3.88
CA PHE A 57 -8.66 5.98 2.76
C PHE A 57 -7.93 4.65 2.76
N ASN A 58 -8.69 3.55 2.74
CA ASN A 58 -8.17 2.21 2.54
C ASN A 58 -8.50 1.78 1.11
N ASP A 59 -7.47 1.65 0.28
CA ASP A 59 -7.53 1.23 -1.12
C ASP A 59 -6.53 0.07 -1.33
N LEU A 60 -6.72 -1.00 -0.57
CA LEU A 60 -5.94 -2.24 -0.68
C LEU A 60 -6.62 -3.22 -1.64
N THR A 61 -5.86 -4.21 -2.11
CA THR A 61 -6.43 -5.37 -2.83
C THR A 61 -7.42 -6.15 -1.96
N ASP A 62 -8.30 -6.94 -2.58
CA ASP A 62 -9.30 -7.78 -1.90
C ASP A 62 -8.70 -8.58 -0.72
N ILE A 63 -7.51 -9.13 -0.92
CA ILE A 63 -6.68 -9.74 0.12
C ILE A 63 -5.43 -8.86 0.28
N PRO A 64 -5.22 -8.21 1.45
CA PRO A 64 -4.03 -7.41 1.70
C PRO A 64 -2.74 -8.24 1.65
N ILE A 65 -1.72 -7.70 0.99
CA ILE A 65 -0.40 -8.35 0.90
C ILE A 65 0.29 -8.29 2.26
N SER A 66 0.89 -9.40 2.67
CA SER A 66 1.68 -9.54 3.89
C SER A 66 3.13 -9.92 3.55
N THR A 67 4.09 -9.35 4.27
CA THR A 67 5.51 -9.74 4.19
C THR A 67 5.83 -10.99 5.01
N ARG A 68 4.87 -11.50 5.79
CA ARG A 68 5.03 -12.77 6.51
C ARG A 68 4.82 -13.91 5.53
N GLU A 69 5.68 -14.93 5.59
CA GLU A 69 5.49 -16.18 4.86
C GLU A 69 4.33 -16.99 5.46
N HIS A 70 3.11 -16.51 5.29
CA HIS A 70 1.92 -17.35 5.20
C HIS A 70 1.30 -16.96 3.89
N ARG A 71 1.74 -17.61 2.81
CA ARG A 71 0.88 -17.70 1.64
C ARG A 71 -0.37 -18.39 2.15
N ASP A 72 -1.51 -17.73 2.03
CA ASP A 72 -2.79 -18.38 2.18
C ASP A 72 -2.84 -19.48 1.12
N ILE A 73 -2.41 -20.68 1.51
CA ILE A 73 -2.94 -21.88 0.91
C ILE A 73 -4.43 -21.73 1.20
N ILE A 74 -5.23 -21.58 0.15
CA ILE A 74 -6.68 -21.65 0.27
C ILE A 74 -6.95 -23.06 0.80
N ILE A 75 -7.17 -23.17 2.11
CA ILE A 75 -7.63 -24.41 2.72
C ILE A 75 -9.14 -24.40 2.57
N GLU A 76 -9.66 -24.94 1.46
CA GLU A 76 -11.02 -25.48 1.48
C GLU A 76 -10.95 -26.88 2.10
N ASN A 77 -11.61 -27.06 3.25
CA ASN A 77 -11.78 -28.37 3.90
C ASN A 77 -10.51 -29.14 4.28
N ASP A 78 -9.46 -28.47 4.80
CA ASP A 78 -8.23 -29.11 5.31
C ASP A 78 -7.48 -30.02 4.31
N GLU A 79 -7.73 -29.90 3.01
CA GLU A 79 -6.96 -30.63 1.99
C GLU A 79 -6.01 -29.71 1.23
N LYS A 80 -4.72 -30.09 1.22
CA LYS A 80 -3.70 -29.48 0.34
C LYS A 80 -3.99 -29.92 -1.09
N LEU A 81 -4.13 -28.97 -2.01
CA LEU A 81 -3.85 -29.20 -3.43
C LEU A 81 -2.35 -29.49 -3.63
#